data_AF-A0A9P6L2H9-F1
#
_entry.id   AF-A0A9P6L2H9-F1
#
_cell.length_a   1.000
_cell.length_b   1.000
_cell.length_c   1.000
_cell.angle_alpha   90.00
_cell.angle_beta   90.00
_cell.angle_gamma   90.00
#
_symmetry.space_group_name_H-M   'P 1'
#
loop_
_entity.id
_entity.type
_entity.pdbx_description
1 polymer ?
#
loop_
_entity_poly.entity_id
_entity_poly.type
_entity_poly.pdbx_seq_one_letter_code
_entity_poly.pdbx_strand_id
1 'polypeptide(L)' 'YLNRTLRFMDSYRNGLDAVQAAWAGRKYHGHRTLPPGWKSDLRSSGIGPL' A
#
# COMPACT_ATOMS: atom_id res chain seq x y z
N TYR A 1 -17.20 2.27 -9.62
CA TYR A 1 -16.73 0.88 -9.41
C TYR A 1 -15.30 0.69 -9.93
N LEU A 2 -14.28 1.36 -9.34
CA LEU A 2 -12.85 1.15 -9.67
C LEU A 2 -11.94 1.22 -8.42
N ASN A 3 -12.52 1.09 -7.22
CA ASN A 3 -11.83 1.43 -5.98
C ASN A 3 -10.69 0.45 -5.64
N ARG A 4 -10.72 -0.78 -6.14
CA ARG A 4 -9.65 -1.78 -5.92
C ARG A 4 -8.42 -1.49 -6.76
N THR A 5 -8.59 -1.23 -8.07
CA THR A 5 -7.48 -0.91 -8.98
C THR A 5 -6.80 0.40 -8.58
N LEU A 6 -7.55 1.40 -8.12
CA LEU A 6 -6.99 2.67 -7.66
C LEU A 6 -6.02 2.52 -6.46
N ARG A 7 -6.27 1.57 -5.56
CA ARG A 7 -5.38 1.29 -4.40
C ARG A 7 -4.02 0.75 -4.81
N PHE A 8 -4.01 -0.18 -5.75
CA PHE A 8 -2.79 -0.74 -6.30
C PHE A 8 -2.03 0.31 -7.11
N MET A 9 -2.72 1.10 -7.92
CA MET A 9 -2.09 2.18 -8.70
C MET A 9 -1.47 3.25 -7.81
N ASP A 10 -2.12 3.63 -6.71
CA ASP A 10 -1.52 4.55 -5.74
C ASP A 10 -0.28 3.96 -5.05
N SER A 11 -0.33 2.66 -4.71
CA SER A 11 0.82 1.95 -4.15
C SER A 11 2.00 1.93 -5.12
N TYR A 12 1.78 1.59 -6.39
CA TYR A 12 2.85 1.59 -7.39
C TYR A 12 3.43 2.98 -7.66
N ARG A 13 2.59 4.03 -7.67
CA ARG A 13 3.06 5.43 -7.75
C ARG A 13 3.95 5.84 -6.59
N ASN A 14 3.76 5.22 -5.43
CA ASN A 14 4.56 5.44 -4.22
C ASN A 14 5.81 4.53 -4.16
N GLY A 15 6.08 3.74 -5.20
CA GLY A 15 7.25 2.85 -5.28
C GLY A 15 7.11 1.53 -4.53
N LEU A 16 5.88 1.12 -4.17
CA LEU A 16 5.64 -0.18 -3.55
C LEU A 16 5.70 -1.29 -4.60
N ASP A 17 6.29 -2.43 -4.25
CA ASP A 17 6.21 -3.66 -5.05
C ASP A 17 4.86 -4.37 -4.88
N ALA A 18 4.56 -5.38 -5.69
CA ALA A 18 3.31 -6.15 -5.67
C ALA A 18 2.98 -6.70 -4.27
N VAL A 19 3.98 -7.20 -3.53
CA VAL A 19 3.78 -7.73 -2.16
C VAL A 19 3.42 -6.60 -1.18
N GLN A 20 4.11 -5.45 -1.29
CA GLN A 20 3.86 -4.27 -0.46
C GLN A 20 2.49 -3.65 -0.76
N ALA A 21 2.10 -3.58 -2.04
CA ALA A 21 0.80 -3.10 -2.47
C ALA A 21 -0.35 -4.00 -1.98
N ALA A 22 -0.15 -5.33 -2.00
CA ALA A 22 -1.10 -6.28 -1.42
C ALA A 22 -1.23 -6.10 0.10
N TRP A 23 -0.11 -5.89 0.80
CA TRP A 23 -0.13 -5.56 2.22
C TRP A 23 -0.89 -4.26 2.50
N ALA A 24 -0.63 -3.18 1.73
CA ALA A 24 -1.32 -1.91 1.92
C ALA A 24 -2.83 -2.02 1.67
N GLY A 25 -3.22 -2.78 0.63
CA GLY A 25 -4.61 -3.14 0.33
C GLY A 25 -5.32 -3.88 1.46
N ARG A 26 -4.56 -4.70 2.22
CA ARG A 26 -5.06 -5.48 3.36
C ARG A 26 -5.06 -4.69 4.67
N LYS A 27 -4.05 -3.86 4.93
CA LYS A 27 -3.92 -3.06 6.15
C LYS A 27 -4.89 -1.89 6.17
N TYR A 28 -5.00 -1.16 5.06
CA TYR A 28 -5.87 0.00 4.98
C TYR A 28 -7.14 -0.36 4.19
N HIS A 29 -8.23 -0.66 4.87
CA HIS A 29 -9.50 -0.87 4.18
C HIS A 29 -10.08 0.45 3.69
N GLY A 30 -10.72 0.45 2.50
CA GLY A 30 -11.44 1.63 2.02
C GLY A 30 -10.58 2.72 1.39
N HIS A 31 -9.26 2.72 1.58
CA HIS A 31 -8.40 3.81 1.10
C HIS A 31 -8.46 3.96 -0.43
N ARG A 32 -8.26 5.20 -0.89
CA ARG A 32 -8.06 5.54 -2.30
C ARG A 32 -6.62 6.00 -2.55
N THR A 33 -6.03 6.62 -1.54
CA THR A 33 -4.62 6.99 -1.46
C THR A 33 -4.06 6.48 -0.13
N LEU A 34 -2.77 6.15 -0.09
CA LEU A 34 -2.12 5.69 1.13
C LEU A 34 -2.21 6.78 2.21
N PRO A 35 -2.59 6.41 3.45
CA PRO A 35 -2.68 7.36 4.55
C PRO A 35 -1.29 7.88 4.96
N PRO A 36 -1.21 9.07 5.56
CA PRO A 36 0.04 9.59 6.10
C PRO A 36 0.62 8.60 7.14
N GLY A 37 1.91 8.29 7.05
CA GLY A 37 2.58 7.34 7.95
C GLY A 37 2.69 5.90 7.44
N TRP A 38 2.16 5.59 6.25
CA TRP A 38 2.22 4.24 5.68
C TRP A 38 3.64 3.66 5.56
N LYS A 39 4.65 4.53 5.39
CA LYS A 39 6.07 4.13 5.31
C LYS A 39 6.58 3.53 6.63
N SER A 40 6.24 4.16 7.76
CA SER A 40 6.60 3.67 9.09
C SER A 40 5.90 2.35 9.37
N ASP A 41 4.62 2.26 8.99
CA ASP A 41 3.82 1.06 9.09
C ASP A 41 4.38 -0.09 8.26
N LEU A 42 4.82 0.18 7.03
CA LEU A 42 5.43 -0.82 6.15
C LEU A 42 6.75 -1.33 6.73
N ARG A 43 7.59 -0.41 7.24
CA ARG A 43 8.86 -0.74 7.90
C ARG A 43 8.65 -1.62 9.13
N SER A 44 7.61 -1.33 9.92
CA SER A 44 7.26 -2.15 11.10
C SER A 44 6.67 -3.51 10.73
N SER A 45 6.16 -3.68 9.50
CA SER A 45 5.53 -4.93 9.07
C SER A 45 6.54 -5.98 8.64
N GLY A 46 7.82 -5.63 8.50
CA GLY A 46 8.87 -6.54 8.03
C GLY A 46 8.78 -6.87 6.53
N ILE A 47 7.94 -6.15 5.77
CA ILE A 47 7.72 -6.36 4.31
C ILE A 47 8.55 -5.34 3.49
N GLY A 48 9.74 -5.00 3.99
CA GLY A 48 10.68 -4.13 3.26
C GLY A 48 11.32 -4.86 2.06
N PRO A 49 11.86 -4.12 1.08
CA PRO A 49 12.76 -4.77 0.12
C PRO A 49 13.90 -5.41 0.91
N LEU A 50 14.35 -6.59 0.45
CA LEU A 50 15.57 -7.23 0.97
C LEU A 50 16.72 -6.21 1.11
#